data_AF-A0A538CTM1-F1
#
_entry.id   AF-A0A538CTM1-F1
#
_cell.length_a   1.000
_cell.length_b   1.000
_cell.length_c   1.000
_cell.angle_alpha   90.00
_cell.angle_beta   90.00
_cell.angle_gamma   90.00
#
_symmetry.space_group_name_H-M   'P 1'
#
loop_
_entity.id
_entity.type
_entity.pdbx_description
1 polymer ?
#
loop_
_entity_poly.entity_id
_entity_poly.type
_entity_poly.pdbx_seq_one_letter_code
_entity_poly.pdbx_strand_id
1 'polypeptide(L)'
;MNKLHGIDYVVFILPGLIMMAWAMNAFSNNSSSILQQKFQRAIDDQLSSPASPAQLLLAFTLGGFLRGMTVAVLTFLAASVLVDMPVEHVLVLIPSLCLVGFFFAQLGVLVGVRAEQFDDVSFAQTFVLQPLIFLGGVFYSASLLPEPFQTLTHFNPVYYMIALVRYGFVGYAETSIALSLVLLSLATAALFAFNLRLFSTGYKLRA
;
A
#
# COMPACT_ATOMS: atom_id res chain seq x y z
N MET A 1 21.66 21.00 -12.27
CA MET A 1 21.04 20.71 -10.96
C MET A 1 19.54 20.85 -11.14
N ASN A 2 18.87 19.75 -11.48
CA ASN A 2 17.47 19.76 -11.92
C ASN A 2 16.54 19.89 -10.70
N LYS A 3 16.14 21.13 -10.38
CA LYS A 3 15.09 21.40 -9.41
C LYS A 3 13.73 21.22 -10.08
N LEU A 4 12.82 20.50 -9.44
CA LEU A 4 11.41 20.38 -9.84
C LEU A 4 10.59 21.14 -8.78
N HIS A 5 9.86 22.17 -9.20
CA HIS A 5 9.10 23.06 -8.30
C HIS A 5 9.94 23.71 -7.18
N GLY A 6 11.23 23.95 -7.39
CA GLY A 6 12.14 24.55 -6.41
C GLY A 6 12.75 23.57 -5.40
N ILE A 7 12.31 22.31 -5.40
CA ILE A 7 12.80 21.22 -4.56
C ILE A 7 13.83 20.40 -5.35
N ASP A 8 14.85 19.87 -4.67
CA ASP A 8 15.78 18.92 -5.29
C ASP A 8 15.00 17.67 -5.75
N TYR A 9 15.18 17.26 -7.01
CA TYR A 9 14.46 16.11 -7.56
C TYR A 9 14.61 14.86 -6.69
N VAL A 10 15.78 14.67 -6.06
CA VAL A 10 16.02 13.55 -5.15
C VAL A 10 15.09 13.60 -3.94
N VAL A 11 14.90 14.78 -3.34
CA VAL A 11 13.99 14.99 -2.20
C VAL A 11 12.52 14.79 -2.62
N PHE A 12 12.19 15.10 -3.88
CA PHE A 12 10.82 14.92 -4.41
C PHE A 12 10.42 13.45 -4.62
N ILE A 13 11.34 12.60 -5.07
CA ILE A 13 11.06 11.18 -5.39
C ILE A 13 11.16 10.23 -4.18
N LEU A 14 11.96 10.60 -3.17
CA LEU A 14 12.21 9.78 -1.97
C LEU A 14 10.92 9.35 -1.23
N PRO A 15 9.95 10.24 -0.97
CA PRO A 15 8.66 9.87 -0.36
C PRO A 15 7.92 8.79 -1.14
N GLY A 16 7.92 8.89 -2.47
CA GLY A 16 7.31 7.91 -3.35
C GLY A 16 8.01 6.56 -3.29
N LEU A 17 9.34 6.55 -3.25
CA LEU A 17 10.16 5.33 -3.14
C LEU A 17 9.93 4.61 -1.80
N ILE A 18 9.89 5.35 -0.69
CA ILE A 18 9.58 4.79 0.63
C ILE A 18 8.18 4.16 0.61
N MET A 19 7.21 4.83 0.02
CA MET A 19 5.86 4.30 -0.11
C MET A 19 5.82 3.03 -0.99
N MET A 20 6.51 3.04 -2.14
CA MET A 20 6.60 1.87 -3.02
C MET A 20 7.20 0.66 -2.28
N ALA A 21 8.30 0.86 -1.54
CA ALA A 21 8.92 -0.19 -0.75
C ALA A 21 7.96 -0.76 0.30
N TRP A 22 7.20 0.10 0.98
CA TRP A 22 6.19 -0.32 1.93
C TRP A 22 5.07 -1.12 1.26
N ALA A 23 4.44 -0.55 0.23
CA ALA A 23 3.32 -1.14 -0.49
C ALA A 23 3.65 -2.54 -1.01
N MET A 24 4.80 -2.69 -1.66
CA MET A 24 5.29 -3.96 -2.19
C MET A 24 5.49 -5.00 -1.09
N ASN A 25 6.11 -4.62 0.02
CA ASN A 25 6.39 -5.55 1.12
C ASN A 25 5.11 -5.94 1.88
N ALA A 26 4.21 -4.99 2.14
CA ALA A 26 2.94 -5.26 2.81
C ALA A 26 2.05 -6.19 1.98
N PHE A 27 1.95 -5.94 0.67
CA PHE A 27 1.19 -6.78 -0.26
C PHE A 27 1.79 -8.19 -0.34
N SER A 28 3.09 -8.29 -0.68
CA SER A 28 3.77 -9.56 -0.92
C SER A 28 3.79 -10.45 0.33
N ASN A 29 3.94 -9.86 1.52
CA ASN A 29 3.89 -10.62 2.76
C ASN A 29 2.54 -11.29 2.98
N ASN A 30 1.45 -10.54 2.84
CA ASN A 30 0.12 -11.05 3.15
C ASN A 30 -0.40 -12.02 2.11
N SER A 31 -0.18 -11.72 0.83
CA SER A 31 -0.57 -12.62 -0.26
C SER A 31 0.14 -13.96 -0.15
N SER A 32 1.46 -13.94 0.07
CA SER A 32 2.26 -15.17 0.21
C SER A 32 1.96 -15.93 1.50
N SER A 33 1.70 -15.23 2.62
CA SER A 33 1.40 -15.88 3.90
C SER A 33 0.07 -16.63 3.88
N ILE A 34 -0.98 -16.03 3.31
CA ILE A 34 -2.28 -16.71 3.16
C ILE A 34 -2.14 -17.89 2.20
N LEU A 35 -1.48 -17.69 1.05
CA LEU A 35 -1.31 -18.75 0.07
C LEU A 35 -0.52 -19.93 0.65
N GLN A 36 0.56 -19.68 1.40
CA GLN A 36 1.33 -20.73 2.08
C GLN A 36 0.47 -21.52 3.07
N GLN A 37 -0.38 -20.85 3.85
CA GLN A 37 -1.27 -21.53 4.78
C GLN A 37 -2.37 -22.34 4.10
N LYS A 38 -2.84 -21.90 2.93
CA LYS A 38 -3.72 -22.71 2.06
C LYS A 38 -3.00 -23.95 1.57
N PHE A 39 -1.78 -23.80 1.04
CA PHE A 39 -0.96 -24.93 0.56
C PHE A 39 -0.66 -25.96 1.67
N GLN A 40 -0.41 -25.49 2.89
CA GLN A 40 -0.14 -26.35 4.04
C GLN A 40 -1.40 -26.93 4.68
N ARG A 41 -2.60 -26.54 4.22
CA ARG A 41 -3.89 -26.79 4.89
C ARG A 41 -3.98 -26.30 6.34
N ALA A 42 -3.01 -25.53 6.80
CA ALA A 42 -3.00 -24.90 8.13
C ALA A 42 -4.09 -23.84 8.27
N ILE A 43 -4.64 -23.37 7.15
CA ILE A 43 -5.78 -22.44 7.15
C ILE A 43 -7.06 -23.08 7.73
N ASP A 44 -7.23 -24.42 7.60
CA ASP A 44 -8.37 -25.13 8.18
C ASP A 44 -8.30 -25.17 9.71
N ASP A 45 -7.10 -25.34 10.27
CA ASP A 45 -6.87 -25.26 11.73
C ASP A 45 -7.12 -23.84 12.25
N GLN A 46 -6.73 -22.81 11.49
CA GLN A 46 -7.00 -21.42 11.87
C GLN A 46 -8.48 -21.05 11.78
N LEU A 47 -9.21 -21.58 10.79
CA LEU A 47 -10.64 -21.36 10.63
C LEU A 47 -11.50 -22.19 11.60
N SER A 48 -10.97 -23.30 12.12
CA SER A 48 -11.63 -24.11 13.16
C SER A 48 -11.34 -23.60 14.58
N SER A 49 -10.37 -22.70 14.72
CA SER A 49 -10.12 -22.00 15.98
C SER A 49 -11.34 -21.14 16.39
N PRO A 50 -11.55 -20.88 17.70
CA PRO A 50 -12.65 -20.05 18.17
C PRO A 50 -12.47 -18.55 17.85
N ALA A 51 -11.47 -18.19 17.05
CA ALA A 51 -11.21 -16.81 16.66
C ALA A 51 -12.29 -16.30 15.69
N SER A 52 -12.76 -15.08 15.93
CA SER A 52 -13.69 -14.44 15.00
C SER A 52 -13.02 -14.17 13.64
N PRO A 53 -13.77 -14.19 12.53
CA PRO A 53 -13.25 -13.84 11.20
C PRO A 53 -12.54 -12.48 11.16
N ALA A 54 -13.02 -11.51 11.96
CA ALA A 54 -12.41 -10.19 12.07
C ALA A 54 -11.02 -10.23 12.75
N GLN A 55 -10.85 -11.06 13.78
CA GLN A 55 -9.56 -11.24 14.45
C GLN A 55 -8.53 -11.89 13.53
N LEU A 56 -8.93 -12.92 12.77
CA LEU A 56 -8.05 -13.56 11.79
C LEU A 56 -7.62 -12.56 10.71
N LEU A 57 -8.59 -11.83 10.11
CA LEU A 57 -8.29 -10.80 9.12
C LEU A 57 -7.32 -9.74 9.66
N LEU A 58 -7.56 -9.24 10.87
CA LEU A 58 -6.68 -8.27 11.51
C LEU A 58 -5.28 -8.85 11.76
N ALA A 59 -5.16 -10.09 12.19
CA ALA A 59 -3.87 -10.74 12.42
C ALA A 59 -3.02 -10.80 11.14
N PHE A 60 -3.61 -11.26 10.01
CA PHE A 60 -2.91 -11.24 8.72
C PHE A 60 -2.53 -9.83 8.30
N THR A 61 -3.47 -8.90 8.42
CA THR A 61 -3.27 -7.52 8.00
C THR A 61 -2.14 -6.87 8.77
N LEU A 62 -2.12 -7.04 10.09
CA LEU A 62 -1.08 -6.53 10.97
C LEU A 62 0.27 -7.17 10.67
N GLY A 63 0.32 -8.46 10.31
CA GLY A 63 1.56 -9.12 9.90
C GLY A 63 2.25 -8.41 8.72
N GLY A 64 1.51 -8.16 7.64
CA GLY A 64 2.03 -7.42 6.48
C GLY A 64 2.28 -5.95 6.76
N PHE A 65 1.41 -5.32 7.55
CA PHE A 65 1.56 -3.93 7.98
C PHE A 65 2.90 -3.72 8.70
N LEU A 66 3.17 -4.54 9.73
CA LEU A 66 4.39 -4.42 10.54
C LEU A 66 5.65 -4.71 9.73
N ARG A 67 5.65 -5.77 8.91
CA ARG A 67 6.80 -6.06 8.03
C ARG A 67 7.04 -4.93 7.03
N GLY A 68 5.98 -4.44 6.41
CA GLY A 68 6.06 -3.31 5.50
C GLY A 68 6.56 -2.03 6.19
N MET A 69 6.09 -1.76 7.40
CA MET A 69 6.52 -0.63 8.22
C MET A 69 8.01 -0.73 8.56
N THR A 70 8.51 -1.91 8.92
CA THR A 70 9.95 -2.13 9.16
C THR A 70 10.77 -1.77 7.91
N VAL A 71 10.34 -2.21 6.72
CA VAL A 71 11.05 -1.87 5.48
C VAL A 71 10.96 -0.37 5.17
N ALA A 72 9.81 0.26 5.39
CA ALA A 72 9.62 1.70 5.18
C ALA A 72 10.54 2.52 6.11
N VAL A 73 10.61 2.15 7.39
CA VAL A 73 11.49 2.81 8.38
C VAL A 73 12.94 2.62 8.02
N LEU A 74 13.37 1.41 7.64
CA LEU A 74 14.74 1.16 7.20
C LEU A 74 15.10 1.96 5.94
N THR A 75 14.16 2.06 4.99
CA THR A 75 14.34 2.85 3.77
C THR A 75 14.45 4.34 4.10
N PHE A 76 13.61 4.85 5.02
CA PHE A 76 13.68 6.23 5.50
C PHE A 76 15.01 6.51 6.21
N LEU A 77 15.47 5.62 7.10
CA LEU A 77 16.76 5.78 7.78
C LEU A 77 17.92 5.82 6.77
N ALA A 78 17.94 4.89 5.81
CA ALA A 78 18.94 4.88 4.74
C ALA A 78 18.91 6.17 3.90
N ALA A 79 17.70 6.65 3.57
CA ALA A 79 17.51 7.90 2.83
C ALA A 79 18.00 9.12 3.63
N SER A 80 17.72 9.18 4.94
CA SER A 80 18.11 10.30 5.80
C SER A 80 19.63 10.44 5.98
N VAL A 81 20.38 9.35 5.81
CA VAL A 81 21.86 9.38 5.81
C VAL A 81 22.42 9.94 4.50
N LEU A 82 21.69 9.76 3.38
CA LEU A 82 22.13 10.17 2.04
C LEU A 82 21.71 11.60 1.71
N VAL A 83 20.55 12.03 2.21
CA VAL A 83 19.90 13.30 1.87
C VAL A 83 19.23 13.86 3.13
N ASP A 84 19.40 15.16 3.37
CA ASP A 84 18.69 15.86 4.43
C ASP A 84 17.19 15.96 4.06
N MET A 85 16.41 15.02 4.60
CA MET A 85 15.02 14.82 4.23
C MET A 85 14.12 15.52 5.26
N PRO A 86 13.44 16.63 4.89
CA PRO A 86 12.56 17.31 5.82
C PRO A 86 11.36 16.42 6.17
N VAL A 87 10.86 16.61 7.38
CA VAL A 87 9.59 16.04 7.85
C VAL A 87 8.72 17.20 8.34
N GLU A 88 8.00 17.84 7.42
CA GLU A 88 7.22 19.05 7.75
C GLU A 88 5.92 18.76 8.50
N HIS A 89 5.19 17.71 8.12
CA HIS A 89 3.82 17.48 8.59
C HIS A 89 3.62 16.06 9.13
N VAL A 90 4.23 15.78 10.28
CA VAL A 90 4.14 14.48 10.98
C VAL A 90 2.69 14.05 11.24
N LEU A 91 1.82 15.00 11.59
CA LEU A 91 0.39 14.75 11.89
C LEU A 91 -0.40 14.21 10.69
N VAL A 92 0.02 14.53 9.46
CA VAL A 92 -0.58 13.98 8.24
C VAL A 92 0.20 12.74 7.79
N LEU A 93 1.51 12.73 7.96
CA LEU A 93 2.38 11.64 7.54
C LEU A 93 2.00 10.32 8.21
N ILE A 94 1.95 10.27 9.54
CA ILE A 94 1.67 9.03 10.29
C ILE A 94 0.34 8.38 9.89
N PRO A 95 -0.82 9.08 9.91
CA PRO A 95 -2.08 8.45 9.53
C PRO A 95 -2.10 8.05 8.05
N SER A 96 -1.48 8.83 7.17
CA SER A 96 -1.40 8.49 5.74
C SER A 96 -0.60 7.20 5.51
N LEU A 97 0.56 7.11 6.14
CA LEU A 97 1.41 5.93 6.18
C LEU A 97 0.63 4.71 6.71
N CYS A 98 -0.06 4.85 7.85
CA CYS A 98 -0.91 3.80 8.40
C CYS A 98 -1.96 3.33 7.39
N LEU A 99 -2.73 4.26 6.81
CA LEU A 99 -3.78 3.95 5.85
C LEU A 99 -3.24 3.25 4.59
N VAL A 100 -2.10 3.71 4.08
CA VAL A 100 -1.41 3.10 2.93
C VAL A 100 -0.99 1.67 3.24
N GLY A 101 -0.32 1.47 4.38
CA GLY A 101 0.11 0.14 4.82
C GLY A 101 -1.06 -0.81 4.98
N PHE A 102 -2.15 -0.37 5.63
CA PHE A 102 -3.37 -1.15 5.77
C PHE A 102 -4.04 -1.46 4.43
N PHE A 103 -4.12 -0.49 3.52
CA PHE A 103 -4.70 -0.68 2.19
C PHE A 103 -3.97 -1.79 1.41
N PHE A 104 -2.64 -1.69 1.30
CA PHE A 104 -1.86 -2.69 0.55
C PHE A 104 -1.78 -4.04 1.25
N ALA A 105 -1.73 -4.07 2.58
CA ALA A 105 -1.84 -5.30 3.36
C ALA A 105 -3.17 -6.02 3.10
N GLN A 106 -4.29 -5.28 3.04
CA GLN A 106 -5.63 -5.80 2.73
C GLN A 106 -5.75 -6.24 1.27
N LEU A 107 -5.10 -5.54 0.34
CA LEU A 107 -5.04 -5.92 -1.07
C LEU A 107 -4.24 -7.23 -1.24
N GLY A 108 -3.16 -7.39 -0.48
CA GLY A 108 -2.40 -8.64 -0.38
C GLY A 108 -3.25 -9.78 0.16
N VAL A 109 -4.05 -9.54 1.20
CA VAL A 109 -5.01 -10.52 1.72
C VAL A 109 -6.00 -10.95 0.64
N LEU A 110 -6.62 -9.99 -0.04
CA LEU A 110 -7.61 -10.24 -1.09
C LEU A 110 -7.07 -11.14 -2.20
N VAL A 111 -5.85 -10.85 -2.67
CA VAL A 111 -5.16 -11.64 -3.70
C VAL A 111 -4.77 -13.01 -3.16
N GLY A 112 -4.21 -13.07 -1.94
CA GLY A 112 -3.81 -14.33 -1.31
C GLY A 112 -4.97 -15.31 -1.12
N VAL A 113 -6.17 -14.83 -0.78
CA VAL A 113 -7.36 -15.70 -0.66
C VAL A 113 -7.81 -16.23 -2.02
N ARG A 114 -7.74 -15.40 -3.07
CA ARG A 114 -8.16 -15.78 -4.43
C ARG A 114 -7.16 -16.64 -5.18
N ALA A 115 -5.87 -16.48 -4.88
CA ALA A 115 -4.78 -17.21 -5.52
C ALA A 115 -4.85 -18.71 -5.19
N GLU A 116 -4.55 -19.53 -6.18
CA GLU A 116 -4.44 -20.98 -6.07
C GLU A 116 -2.97 -21.41 -6.23
N GLN A 117 -2.15 -20.59 -6.91
CA GLN A 117 -0.73 -20.83 -7.12
C GLN A 117 0.12 -19.57 -6.82
N PHE A 118 1.42 -19.76 -6.57
CA PHE A 118 2.36 -18.65 -6.35
C PHE A 118 2.50 -17.76 -7.60
N ASP A 119 2.25 -18.33 -8.78
CA ASP A 119 2.24 -17.63 -10.05
C ASP A 119 1.09 -16.61 -10.12
N ASP A 120 -0.08 -16.90 -9.53
CA ASP A 120 -1.21 -15.95 -9.48
C ASP A 120 -0.85 -14.69 -8.67
N VAL A 121 -0.16 -14.89 -7.55
CA VAL A 121 0.30 -13.79 -6.69
C VAL A 121 1.35 -12.95 -7.43
N SER A 122 2.30 -13.62 -8.08
CA SER A 122 3.36 -12.96 -8.85
C SER A 122 2.80 -12.20 -10.04
N PHE A 123 1.79 -12.75 -10.71
CA PHE A 123 1.05 -12.11 -11.79
C PHE A 123 0.33 -10.86 -11.29
N ALA A 124 -0.43 -10.94 -10.20
CA ALA A 124 -1.11 -9.79 -9.61
C ALA A 124 -0.12 -8.70 -9.18
N GLN A 125 1.04 -9.08 -8.61
CA GLN A 125 2.07 -8.13 -8.24
C GLN A 125 2.66 -7.38 -9.45
N THR A 126 3.00 -8.13 -10.51
CA THR A 126 3.75 -7.59 -11.65
C THR A 126 2.84 -6.87 -12.66
N PHE A 127 1.66 -7.40 -12.93
CA PHE A 127 0.77 -6.87 -13.97
C PHE A 127 -0.32 -5.94 -13.44
N VAL A 128 -0.57 -5.92 -12.13
CA VAL A 128 -1.57 -5.04 -11.52
C VAL A 128 -0.90 -4.05 -10.57
N LEU A 129 -0.24 -4.54 -9.53
CA LEU A 129 0.25 -3.69 -8.45
C LEU A 129 1.37 -2.75 -8.91
N GLN A 130 2.39 -3.27 -9.60
CA GLN A 130 3.50 -2.45 -10.08
C GLN A 130 3.02 -1.34 -11.04
N PRO A 131 2.28 -1.61 -12.13
CA PRO A 131 1.77 -0.58 -13.02
C PRO A 131 0.93 0.47 -12.29
N LEU A 132 0.13 0.05 -11.31
CA LEU A 132 -0.71 0.94 -10.53
C LEU A 132 0.15 1.86 -9.62
N ILE A 133 1.24 1.37 -9.06
CA ILE A 133 2.20 2.23 -8.33
C ILE A 133 2.92 3.19 -9.26
N PHE A 134 3.42 2.71 -10.41
CA PHE A 134 4.10 3.56 -11.39
C PHE A 134 3.17 4.66 -11.92
N LEU A 135 1.94 4.31 -12.30
CA LEU A 135 0.93 5.24 -12.78
C LEU A 135 0.50 6.24 -11.69
N GLY A 136 0.67 5.89 -10.41
CA GLY A 136 0.34 6.77 -9.29
C GLY A 136 1.25 8.00 -9.16
N GLY A 137 2.34 8.11 -9.93
CA GLY A 137 3.24 9.27 -9.86
C GLY A 137 4.27 9.19 -8.74
N VAL A 138 4.81 7.98 -8.49
CA VAL A 138 5.92 7.78 -7.54
C VAL A 138 7.16 8.56 -7.98
N PHE A 139 7.44 8.55 -9.28
CA PHE A 139 8.68 9.10 -9.86
C PHE A 139 8.48 10.46 -10.54
N TYR A 140 7.24 10.88 -10.75
CA TYR A 140 6.90 12.04 -11.56
C TYR A 140 5.77 12.85 -10.91
N SER A 141 5.58 14.07 -11.40
CA SER A 141 4.41 14.89 -11.09
C SER A 141 3.32 14.64 -12.12
N ALA A 142 2.05 14.50 -11.70
CA ALA A 142 0.96 14.20 -12.63
C ALA A 142 0.70 15.33 -13.64
N SER A 143 1.13 16.55 -13.33
CA SER A 143 1.05 17.71 -14.23
C SER A 143 1.97 17.59 -15.44
N LEU A 144 2.96 16.71 -15.40
CA LEU A 144 3.94 16.52 -16.48
C LEU A 144 3.49 15.50 -17.53
N LEU A 145 2.37 14.79 -17.32
CA LEU A 145 1.93 13.75 -18.23
C LEU A 145 1.02 14.32 -19.32
N PRO A 146 1.21 13.91 -20.60
CA PRO A 146 0.26 14.21 -21.65
C PRO A 146 -1.04 13.42 -21.44
N GLU A 147 -2.15 13.97 -21.94
CA GLU A 147 -3.40 13.22 -22.04
C GLU A 147 -3.23 12.00 -22.97
N PRO A 148 -3.76 10.81 -22.62
CA PRO A 148 -4.78 10.54 -21.60
C PRO A 148 -4.24 10.11 -20.22
N PHE A 149 -2.91 10.05 -20.02
CA PHE A 149 -2.31 9.47 -18.81
C PHE A 149 -2.48 10.35 -17.57
N GLN A 150 -2.58 11.66 -17.76
CA GLN A 150 -2.94 12.60 -16.70
C GLN A 150 -4.31 12.26 -16.12
N THR A 151 -5.33 12.14 -16.97
CA THR A 151 -6.68 11.74 -16.56
C THR A 151 -6.67 10.37 -15.86
N LEU A 152 -5.97 9.37 -16.42
CA LEU A 152 -5.87 8.03 -15.81
C LEU A 152 -5.23 8.05 -14.41
N THR A 153 -4.26 8.92 -14.18
CA THR A 153 -3.59 9.06 -12.87
C THR A 153 -4.58 9.54 -11.79
N HIS A 154 -5.53 10.42 -12.14
CA HIS A 154 -6.53 10.91 -11.19
C HIS A 154 -7.55 9.84 -10.74
N PHE A 155 -7.75 8.78 -11.52
CA PHE A 155 -8.57 7.63 -11.12
C PHE A 155 -7.84 6.65 -10.21
N ASN A 156 -6.52 6.76 -10.12
CA ASN A 156 -5.70 5.83 -9.37
C ASN A 156 -5.65 6.24 -7.87
N PRO A 157 -6.10 5.38 -6.93
CA PRO A 157 -6.05 5.70 -5.50
C PRO A 157 -4.62 5.95 -5.01
N VAL A 158 -3.61 5.35 -5.65
CA VAL A 158 -2.20 5.49 -5.28
C VAL A 158 -1.69 6.92 -5.53
N TYR A 159 -2.28 7.65 -6.48
CA TYR A 159 -1.97 9.06 -6.70
C TYR A 159 -2.22 9.90 -5.44
N TYR A 160 -3.39 9.72 -4.81
CA TYR A 160 -3.75 10.40 -3.57
C TYR A 160 -2.87 9.96 -2.39
N MET A 161 -2.47 8.69 -2.33
CA MET A 161 -1.54 8.18 -1.32
C MET A 161 -0.17 8.86 -1.40
N ILE A 162 0.37 9.01 -2.62
CA ILE A 162 1.67 9.66 -2.84
C ILE A 162 1.59 11.13 -2.48
N ALA A 163 0.51 11.82 -2.87
CA ALA A 163 0.31 13.22 -2.53
C ALA A 163 0.32 13.44 -1.00
N LEU A 164 -0.32 12.55 -0.23
CA LEU A 164 -0.34 12.63 1.24
C LEU A 164 1.04 12.39 1.86
N VAL A 165 1.75 11.35 1.42
CA VAL A 165 3.09 11.02 1.93
C VAL A 165 4.08 12.13 1.56
N ARG A 166 4.02 12.64 0.32
CA ARG A 166 4.85 13.75 -0.15
C ARG A 166 4.60 15.03 0.64
N TYR A 167 3.34 15.35 0.94
CA TYR A 167 2.99 16.47 1.81
C TYR A 167 3.56 16.31 3.22
N GLY A 168 3.50 15.09 3.77
CA GLY A 168 4.03 14.77 5.09
C GLY A 168 5.54 15.04 5.23
N PHE A 169 6.32 14.77 4.18
CA PHE A 169 7.76 15.01 4.15
C PHE A 169 8.11 16.44 3.74
N VAL A 170 7.65 16.88 2.57
CA VAL A 170 8.17 18.07 1.87
C VAL A 170 7.17 19.24 1.86
N GLY A 171 6.02 19.14 2.53
CA GLY A 171 5.02 20.21 2.57
C GLY A 171 4.27 20.45 1.25
N TYR A 172 4.58 19.70 0.19
CA TYR A 172 3.98 19.85 -1.13
C TYR A 172 2.93 18.78 -1.42
N ALA A 173 1.72 19.20 -1.77
CA ALA A 173 0.61 18.34 -2.21
C ALA A 173 0.06 18.83 -3.54
N GLU A 174 -0.16 17.90 -4.49
CA GLU A 174 -0.82 18.20 -5.77
C GLU A 174 -2.36 18.18 -5.66
N THR A 175 -2.87 17.58 -4.58
CA THR A 175 -4.30 17.38 -4.33
C THR A 175 -4.68 17.84 -2.93
N SER A 176 -5.97 18.12 -2.70
CA SER A 176 -6.48 18.41 -1.36
C SER A 176 -6.23 17.25 -0.39
N ILE A 177 -5.47 17.54 0.68
CA ILE A 177 -5.09 16.58 1.73
C ILE A 177 -6.33 15.95 2.38
N ALA A 178 -7.33 16.78 2.70
CA ALA A 178 -8.58 16.33 3.33
C ALA A 178 -9.33 15.34 2.42
N LEU A 179 -9.44 15.66 1.12
CA LEU A 179 -10.08 14.78 0.14
C LEU A 179 -9.31 13.47 -0.01
N SER A 180 -7.98 13.52 -0.12
CA SER A 180 -7.13 12.34 -0.21
C SER A 180 -7.25 11.44 1.02
N LEU A 181 -7.27 12.01 2.23
CA LEU A 181 -7.45 11.25 3.48
C LEU A 181 -8.83 10.58 3.54
N VAL A 182 -9.89 11.29 3.18
CA VAL A 182 -11.26 10.74 3.18
C VAL A 182 -11.38 9.61 2.17
N LEU A 183 -10.95 9.83 0.92
CA LEU A 183 -11.01 8.81 -0.13
C LEU A 183 -10.20 7.57 0.25
N LEU A 184 -8.98 7.75 0.76
CA LEU A 184 -8.13 6.64 1.19
C LEU A 184 -8.75 5.88 2.37
N SER A 185 -9.30 6.60 3.36
CA SER A 185 -9.98 5.97 4.51
C SER A 185 -11.19 5.16 4.07
N LEU A 186 -12.02 5.71 3.17
CA LEU A 186 -13.17 5.01 2.61
C LEU A 186 -12.76 3.79 1.78
N ALA A 187 -11.72 3.90 0.95
CA ALA A 187 -11.21 2.80 0.15
C ALA A 187 -10.66 1.66 1.04
N THR A 188 -9.87 1.99 2.06
CA THR A 188 -9.34 1.02 3.03
C THR A 188 -10.45 0.36 3.83
N ALA A 189 -11.45 1.13 4.30
CA ALA A 189 -12.59 0.59 5.03
C ALA A 189 -13.47 -0.32 4.15
N ALA A 190 -13.70 0.05 2.89
CA ALA A 190 -14.45 -0.75 1.94
C ALA A 190 -13.73 -2.08 1.63
N LEU A 191 -12.40 -2.03 1.45
CA LEU A 191 -11.58 -3.22 1.22
C LEU A 191 -11.56 -4.14 2.44
N PHE A 192 -11.45 -3.57 3.64
CA PHE A 192 -11.56 -4.31 4.89
C PHE A 192 -12.92 -5.00 5.04
N ALA A 193 -14.02 -4.28 4.79
CA ALA A 193 -15.36 -4.84 4.85
C ALA A 193 -15.57 -5.95 3.81
N PHE A 194 -14.99 -5.79 2.61
CA PHE A 194 -15.03 -6.82 1.57
C PHE A 194 -14.27 -8.08 1.98
N ASN A 195 -13.04 -7.94 2.49
CA ASN A 195 -12.26 -9.07 3.00
C ASN A 195 -12.94 -9.73 4.20
N LEU A 196 -13.56 -8.95 5.10
CA LEU A 196 -14.30 -9.49 6.24
C LEU A 196 -15.46 -10.38 5.79
N ARG A 197 -16.20 -9.97 4.74
CA ARG A 197 -17.25 -10.80 4.13
C ARG A 197 -16.68 -12.08 3.51
N LEU A 198 -15.51 -12.00 2.90
CA LEU A 198 -14.83 -13.17 2.31
C LEU A 198 -14.46 -14.19 3.39
N PHE A 199 -13.92 -13.72 4.52
CA PHE A 199 -13.60 -14.56 5.68
C PHE A 199 -14.86 -15.12 6.36
N SER A 200 -15.94 -14.33 6.47
CA SER A 200 -17.18 -14.81 7.09
C SER A 200 -17.92 -15.85 6.24
N THR A 201 -17.80 -15.77 4.91
CA THR A 201 -18.43 -16.72 3.98
C THR A 201 -17.58 -17.97 3.74
N GLY A 202 -16.30 -17.97 4.17
CA GLY A 202 -15.37 -19.08 3.93
C GLY A 202 -14.98 -19.27 2.46
N TYR A 203 -15.30 -18.31 1.59
CA TYR A 203 -15.15 -18.45 0.15
C TYR A 203 -13.66 -18.56 -0.25
N LYS A 204 -13.29 -19.65 -0.93
CA LYS A 204 -11.93 -20.00 -1.39
C LYS A 204 -10.84 -20.10 -0.30
N LEU A 205 -11.23 -20.10 0.98
CA LEU A 205 -10.26 -20.30 2.07
C LEU A 205 -9.94 -21.78 2.33
N ARG A 206 -10.84 -22.70 1.99
CA ARG A 206 -10.68 -24.16 2.15
C ARG A 206 -10.38 -24.92 0.85
N ALA A 207 -10.31 -24.20 -0.27
CA ALA A 207 -10.11 -24.76 -1.61
C ALA A 207 -8.63 -24.77 -1.98
#